data_AF-A0A7L2FST1-F1
#
_entry.id   AF-A0A7L2FST1-F1
#
_cell.length_a   1.000
_cell.length_b   1.000
_cell.length_c   1.000
_cell.angle_alpha   90.00
_cell.angle_beta   90.00
_cell.angle_gamma   90.00
#
_symmetry.space_group_name_H-M   'P 1'
#
loop_
_entity.id
_entity.type
_entity.pdbx_description
1 polymer ?
#
loop_
_entity_poly.entity_id
_entity_poly.type
_entity_poly.pdbx_seq_one_letter_code
_entity_poly.pdbx_strand_id
1 'polypeptide(L)'
;LHSHCNDPSLDDPIPQEYALYLCPRGRLHSRLQDFWRESKRQCGKNRAHEVFPHITLCDFFTCEDQKVELLYDVLKKVGDSFSQIFPPSIFLTLHASPSYLGFFIDDSQANVLKDFAVAFSTEASALADCHVKPSLKQFHLTLAHRFYPHHLKTLEQLAKCINPGEPCQWVAALYSRDMRFVHYQRLRALFQYKPQNIDELMINAGDLIYVDPRQQSEAGEGWVIGTSHRTGCRGFLPENYTERALESDTWVKHREYIFDTASRSFTKTEKQPNVKPNGEAHNLSMSRSATNVVSLQNAALRRGVLVMSHGERVDQVFGKSWLQQCLTADGKYYRADLNFPPSLPRQKDSMKQFECDPPLSCCGIFQSRLIGEALLDQEVTVSYVYSSPALRCVQTAQHVLQG
;
A
#
# COMPACT_ATOMS: atom_id res chain seq x y z
N LEU A 1 -6.40 2.53 -14.77
CA LEU A 1 -6.15 3.38 -13.60
C LEU A 1 -6.87 4.71 -13.83
N HIS A 2 -8.09 4.87 -13.31
CA HIS A 2 -8.89 6.11 -13.41
C HIS A 2 -9.39 6.57 -12.03
N SER A 3 -8.78 6.05 -10.95
CA SER A 3 -9.13 6.49 -9.61
C SER A 3 -8.77 7.97 -9.45
N HIS A 4 -9.65 8.75 -8.81
CA HIS A 4 -9.53 10.18 -8.54
C HIS A 4 -9.40 11.12 -9.75
N CYS A 5 -9.64 10.66 -10.99
CA CYS A 5 -9.55 11.53 -12.17
C CYS A 5 -10.46 12.78 -12.14
N ASN A 6 -11.49 12.76 -11.30
CA ASN A 6 -12.45 13.86 -11.10
C ASN A 6 -12.47 14.33 -9.64
N ASP A 7 -11.43 14.03 -8.84
CA ASP A 7 -11.29 14.52 -7.47
C ASP A 7 -10.83 15.98 -7.53
N PRO A 8 -11.65 16.95 -7.07
CA PRO A 8 -11.32 18.38 -7.17
C PRO A 8 -10.17 18.80 -6.25
N SER A 9 -9.75 17.91 -5.35
CA SER A 9 -8.74 18.14 -4.32
C SER A 9 -7.51 17.23 -4.50
N LEU A 10 -7.37 16.59 -5.67
CA LEU A 10 -6.23 15.72 -5.97
C LEU A 10 -4.89 16.46 -5.89
N ASP A 11 -4.87 17.75 -6.28
CA ASP A 11 -3.68 18.58 -6.32
C ASP A 11 -3.45 19.36 -4.99
N ASP A 12 -4.36 19.24 -4.03
CA ASP A 12 -4.17 19.87 -2.73
C ASP A 12 -3.04 19.15 -1.98
N PRO A 13 -2.08 19.86 -1.36
CA PRO A 13 -0.95 19.26 -0.65
C PRO A 13 -1.39 18.73 0.72
N ILE A 14 -2.39 17.85 0.74
CA ILE A 14 -2.97 17.29 1.95
C ILE A 14 -2.17 16.02 2.30
N PRO A 15 -1.41 16.01 3.40
CA PRO A 15 -0.65 14.83 3.78
C PRO A 15 -1.58 13.67 4.13
N GLN A 16 -1.12 12.45 3.93
CA GLN A 16 -1.85 11.28 4.42
C GLN A 16 -1.51 11.03 5.89
N GLU A 17 -2.45 10.39 6.58
CA GLU A 17 -2.23 9.95 7.95
C GLU A 17 -1.79 8.47 7.95
N TYR A 18 -0.61 8.20 8.50
CA TYR A 18 0.03 6.90 8.53
C TYR A 18 -0.03 6.27 9.92
N ALA A 19 0.04 4.94 9.95
CA ALA A 19 0.26 4.15 11.15
C ALA A 19 1.24 3.02 10.87
N LEU A 20 2.06 2.71 11.87
CA LEU A 20 2.95 1.55 11.86
C LEU A 20 2.39 0.46 12.78
N TYR A 21 2.11 -0.70 12.19
CA TYR A 21 1.54 -1.85 12.90
C TYR A 21 2.44 -3.06 12.82
N LEU A 22 2.52 -3.82 13.91
CA LEU A 22 3.08 -5.17 13.89
C LEU A 22 1.94 -6.17 13.67
N CYS A 23 1.99 -6.88 12.55
CA CYS A 23 0.93 -7.76 12.09
C CYS A 23 1.40 -9.23 12.14
N PRO A 24 0.58 -10.16 12.68
CA PRO A 24 0.86 -11.59 12.60
C PRO A 24 0.54 -12.11 11.20
N ARG A 25 1.34 -13.06 10.70
CA ARG A 25 1.09 -13.83 9.47
C ARG A 25 1.19 -15.34 9.73
N GLY A 26 0.54 -16.12 8.88
CA GLY A 26 0.53 -17.58 8.96
C GLY A 26 -0.60 -18.12 9.84
N ARG A 27 -0.30 -19.13 10.67
CA ARG A 27 -1.31 -19.88 11.43
C ARG A 27 -2.01 -19.03 12.48
N LEU A 28 -1.26 -18.24 13.25
CA LEU A 28 -1.83 -17.34 14.24
C LEU A 28 -2.82 -16.36 13.60
N HIS A 29 -2.45 -15.75 12.46
CA HIS A 29 -3.34 -14.86 11.71
C HIS A 29 -4.66 -15.55 11.31
N SER A 30 -4.59 -16.79 10.82
CA SER A 30 -5.77 -17.56 10.42
C SER A 30 -6.70 -17.82 11.62
N ARG A 31 -6.13 -18.17 12.79
CA ARG A 31 -6.90 -18.35 14.03
C ARG A 31 -7.54 -17.06 14.52
N LEU A 32 -6.84 -15.93 14.40
CA LEU A 32 -7.39 -14.62 14.73
C LEU A 32 -8.55 -14.25 13.80
N GLN A 33 -8.45 -14.56 12.50
CA GLN A 33 -9.56 -14.35 11.55
C GLN A 33 -10.77 -15.24 11.85
N ASP A 34 -10.55 -16.49 12.26
CA ASP A 34 -11.64 -17.39 12.66
C ASP A 34 -12.34 -16.88 13.92
N PHE A 35 -11.57 -16.47 14.94
CA PHE A 35 -12.12 -15.80 16.12
C PHE A 35 -12.94 -14.56 15.73
N TRP A 36 -12.42 -13.73 14.83
CA TRP A 36 -13.05 -12.50 14.38
C TRP A 36 -14.38 -12.77 13.66
N ARG A 37 -14.42 -13.76 12.77
CA ARG A 37 -15.65 -14.21 12.10
C ARG A 37 -16.68 -14.72 13.11
N GLU A 38 -16.26 -15.56 14.04
CA GLU A 38 -17.15 -16.25 14.96
C GLU A 38 -17.66 -15.34 16.07
N SER A 39 -16.81 -14.46 16.60
CA SER A 39 -17.21 -13.45 17.58
C SER A 39 -18.21 -12.45 16.97
N LYS A 40 -18.01 -12.02 15.72
CA LYS A 40 -19.00 -11.20 15.01
C LYS A 40 -20.34 -11.92 14.84
N ARG A 41 -20.30 -13.23 14.52
CA ARG A 41 -21.49 -14.06 14.32
C ARG A 41 -22.28 -14.26 15.62
N GLN A 42 -21.60 -14.54 16.73
CA GLN A 42 -22.25 -14.88 18.00
C GLN A 42 -22.55 -13.65 18.89
N CYS A 43 -21.76 -12.58 18.79
CA CYS A 43 -21.82 -11.44 19.70
C CYS A 43 -22.05 -10.10 18.97
N GLY A 44 -22.24 -10.12 17.66
CA GLY A 44 -22.38 -8.92 16.84
C GLY A 44 -21.07 -8.16 16.64
N LYS A 45 -21.13 -7.04 15.89
CA LYS A 45 -19.97 -6.20 15.61
C LYS A 45 -19.57 -5.40 16.87
N ASN A 46 -18.34 -5.60 17.33
CA ASN A 46 -17.64 -4.71 18.27
C ASN A 46 -16.52 -3.91 17.58
N ARG A 47 -15.90 -2.95 18.27
CA ARG A 47 -14.90 -2.03 17.70
C ARG A 47 -13.62 -2.69 17.17
N ALA A 48 -13.22 -3.86 17.68
CA ALA A 48 -12.09 -4.61 17.13
C ALA A 48 -12.38 -5.12 15.70
N HIS A 49 -13.63 -5.08 15.25
CA HIS A 49 -14.00 -5.42 13.88
C HIS A 49 -13.87 -4.27 12.89
N GLU A 50 -13.35 -3.11 13.27
CA GLU A 50 -13.08 -2.03 12.32
C GLU A 50 -11.70 -2.17 11.65
N VAL A 51 -10.78 -2.88 12.31
CA VAL A 51 -9.39 -3.04 11.88
C VAL A 51 -8.97 -4.51 11.97
N PHE A 52 -8.09 -4.95 11.08
CA PHE A 52 -7.49 -6.28 11.13
C PHE A 52 -6.68 -6.51 12.43
N PRO A 53 -6.41 -7.76 12.83
CA PRO A 53 -5.60 -8.04 14.03
C PRO A 53 -4.17 -7.49 13.91
N HIS A 54 -3.76 -6.64 14.86
CA HIS A 54 -2.46 -5.98 14.88
C HIS A 54 -2.02 -5.60 16.30
N ILE A 55 -0.76 -5.16 16.43
CA ILE A 55 -0.21 -4.45 17.58
C ILE A 55 0.19 -3.04 17.11
N THR A 56 -0.27 -2.01 17.80
CA THR A 56 0.03 -0.61 17.49
C THR A 56 1.40 -0.20 17.99
N LEU A 57 2.32 0.12 17.06
CA LEU A 57 3.70 0.49 17.39
C LEU A 57 3.88 2.00 17.61
N CYS A 58 3.04 2.84 17.01
CA CYS A 58 3.05 4.28 17.20
C CYS A 58 1.64 4.86 17.09
N ASP A 59 1.46 6.09 17.58
CA ASP A 59 0.25 6.86 17.27
C ASP A 59 0.20 7.16 15.76
N PHE A 60 -0.98 7.51 15.25
CA PHE A 60 -1.10 8.01 13.88
C PHE A 60 -0.23 9.27 13.70
N PHE A 61 0.39 9.41 12.53
CA PHE A 61 1.26 10.55 12.18
C PHE A 61 1.06 10.96 10.73
N THR A 62 1.34 12.20 10.38
CA THR A 62 1.21 12.69 9.00
C THR A 62 2.54 12.57 8.25
N CYS A 63 2.46 12.25 6.96
CA CYS A 63 3.61 12.33 6.05
C CYS A 63 3.15 12.92 4.71
N GLU A 64 3.92 13.87 4.18
CA GLU A 64 3.70 14.42 2.85
C GLU A 64 4.00 13.39 1.76
N ASP A 65 3.21 13.38 0.69
CA ASP A 65 3.34 12.40 -0.41
C ASP A 65 4.75 12.38 -1.03
N GLN A 66 5.42 13.53 -1.12
CA GLN A 66 6.78 13.63 -1.67
C GLN A 66 7.85 12.97 -0.78
N LYS A 67 7.57 12.79 0.52
CA LYS A 67 8.49 12.23 1.52
C LYS A 67 8.23 10.75 1.79
N VAL A 68 7.25 10.13 1.13
CA VAL A 68 6.82 8.75 1.42
C VAL A 68 7.91 7.70 1.15
N GLU A 69 8.74 7.89 0.12
CA GLU A 69 9.84 6.97 -0.17
C GLU A 69 10.92 7.02 0.93
N LEU A 70 11.16 8.19 1.53
CA LEU A 70 12.05 8.32 2.69
C LEU A 70 11.51 7.53 3.90
N LEU A 71 10.19 7.55 4.11
CA LEU A 71 9.53 6.77 5.15
C LEU A 71 9.68 5.25 4.91
N TYR A 72 9.69 4.81 3.65
CA TYR A 72 9.94 3.41 3.29
C TYR A 72 11.37 2.99 3.58
N ASP A 73 12.34 3.84 3.23
CA ASP A 73 13.75 3.62 3.53
C ASP A 73 14.01 3.59 5.04
N VAL A 74 13.32 4.45 5.82
CA VAL A 74 13.36 4.42 7.28
C VAL A 74 12.86 3.08 7.82
N LEU A 75 11.69 2.59 7.37
CA LEU A 75 11.15 1.31 7.82
C LEU A 75 12.14 0.17 7.53
N LYS A 76 12.75 0.17 6.34
CA LYS A 76 13.73 -0.83 5.96
C LYS A 76 15.00 -0.74 6.80
N LYS A 77 15.60 0.45 6.93
CA LYS A 77 16.84 0.68 7.69
C LYS A 77 16.69 0.26 9.15
N VAL A 78 15.58 0.65 9.79
CA VAL A 78 15.29 0.27 11.18
C VAL A 78 14.93 -1.21 11.29
N GLY A 79 14.19 -1.76 10.32
CA GLY A 79 13.95 -3.20 10.25
C GLY A 79 15.24 -4.02 10.19
N ASP A 80 16.17 -3.62 9.31
CA ASP A 80 17.46 -4.28 9.10
C ASP A 80 18.30 -4.25 10.39
N SER A 81 18.33 -3.12 11.11
CA SER A 81 19.06 -3.00 12.38
C SER A 81 18.47 -3.84 13.52
N PHE A 82 17.17 -4.12 13.46
CA PHE A 82 16.48 -4.98 14.42
C PHE A 82 16.42 -6.46 14.01
N SER A 83 16.77 -6.81 12.77
CA SER A 83 16.69 -8.19 12.24
C SER A 83 17.35 -9.24 13.14
N GLN A 84 18.46 -8.88 13.79
CA GLN A 84 19.23 -9.76 14.67
C GLN A 84 18.87 -9.66 16.16
N ILE A 85 17.97 -8.78 16.56
CA ILE A 85 17.55 -8.67 17.97
C ILE A 85 16.06 -8.89 18.14
N PHE A 86 15.31 -8.90 17.03
CA PHE A 86 13.89 -9.15 17.04
C PHE A 86 13.57 -10.52 17.67
N PRO A 87 12.56 -10.62 18.55
CA PRO A 87 12.23 -11.87 19.21
C PRO A 87 11.86 -12.98 18.21
N PRO A 88 12.43 -14.20 18.33
CA PRO A 88 12.09 -15.32 17.44
C PRO A 88 10.64 -15.79 17.61
N SER A 89 10.08 -15.58 18.80
CA SER A 89 8.67 -15.77 19.13
C SER A 89 8.19 -14.59 19.96
N ILE A 90 6.90 -14.26 19.85
CA ILE A 90 6.24 -13.29 20.73
C ILE A 90 5.24 -14.04 21.58
N PHE A 91 5.45 -14.06 22.90
CA PHE A 91 4.56 -14.70 23.86
C PHE A 91 3.36 -13.79 24.12
N LEU A 92 2.18 -14.36 23.90
CA LEU A 92 0.90 -13.67 24.00
C LEU A 92 0.10 -14.24 25.18
N THR A 93 -0.20 -13.41 26.16
CA THR A 93 -0.98 -13.78 27.35
C THR A 93 -2.39 -13.23 27.24
N LEU A 94 -3.40 -14.12 27.27
CA LEU A 94 -4.80 -13.71 27.18
C LEU A 94 -5.21 -12.93 28.43
N HIS A 95 -5.83 -11.78 28.23
CA HIS A 95 -6.43 -10.97 29.28
C HIS A 95 -7.87 -10.61 28.93
N ALA A 96 -8.75 -10.73 29.91
CA ALA A 96 -10.17 -10.50 29.79
C ALA A 96 -10.66 -9.56 30.90
N SER A 97 -11.52 -8.61 30.54
CA SER A 97 -12.23 -7.72 31.44
C SER A 97 -13.66 -7.49 30.91
N PRO A 98 -14.57 -6.87 31.67
CA PRO A 98 -15.98 -6.72 31.28
C PRO A 98 -16.24 -6.03 29.93
N SER A 99 -15.27 -5.27 29.41
CA SER A 99 -15.40 -4.51 28.16
C SER A 99 -14.18 -4.61 27.23
N TYR A 100 -13.22 -5.47 27.56
CA TYR A 100 -11.99 -5.68 26.79
C TYR A 100 -11.54 -7.14 26.83
N LEU A 101 -11.07 -7.64 25.69
CA LEU A 101 -10.45 -8.94 25.54
C LEU A 101 -9.31 -8.83 24.53
N GLY A 102 -8.13 -9.32 24.90
CA GLY A 102 -6.97 -9.24 24.04
C GLY A 102 -5.78 -10.01 24.58
N PHE A 103 -4.72 -10.09 23.78
CA PHE A 103 -3.45 -10.64 24.21
C PHE A 103 -2.50 -9.52 24.59
N PHE A 104 -1.76 -9.70 25.69
CA PHE A 104 -0.65 -8.84 26.07
C PHE A 104 0.69 -9.53 25.81
N ILE A 105 1.70 -8.73 25.50
CA ILE A 105 3.06 -9.20 25.24
C ILE A 105 3.86 -9.19 26.54
N ASP A 106 4.70 -10.21 26.73
CA ASP A 106 5.64 -10.28 27.85
C ASP A 106 6.65 -9.11 27.84
N ASP A 107 7.02 -8.62 29.03
CA ASP A 107 7.85 -7.41 29.19
C ASP A 107 9.20 -7.51 28.48
N SER A 108 9.83 -8.69 28.47
CA SER A 108 11.14 -8.88 27.84
C SER A 108 11.10 -8.60 26.34
N GLN A 109 10.06 -9.06 25.65
CA GLN A 109 9.86 -8.89 24.23
C GLN A 109 9.23 -7.54 23.89
N ALA A 110 8.36 -7.04 24.77
CA ALA A 110 7.75 -5.74 24.63
C ALA A 110 8.82 -4.62 24.62
N ASN A 111 9.92 -4.76 25.37
CA ASN A 111 11.00 -3.77 25.36
C ASN A 111 11.69 -3.68 23.98
N VAL A 112 11.96 -4.81 23.31
CA VAL A 112 12.51 -4.80 21.95
C VAL A 112 11.57 -4.09 20.96
N LEU A 113 10.26 -4.28 21.10
CA LEU A 113 9.27 -3.59 20.28
C LEU A 113 9.19 -2.09 20.57
N LYS A 114 9.39 -1.67 21.84
CA LYS A 114 9.45 -0.24 22.21
C LYS A 114 10.68 0.40 21.60
N ASP A 115 11.83 -0.27 21.69
CA ASP A 115 13.09 0.19 21.10
C ASP A 115 12.96 0.32 19.58
N PHE A 116 12.32 -0.65 18.92
CA PHE A 116 12.01 -0.58 17.48
C PHE A 116 11.13 0.63 17.14
N ALA A 117 10.04 0.85 17.90
CA ALA A 117 9.16 1.99 17.70
C ALA A 117 9.87 3.34 17.91
N VAL A 118 10.73 3.45 18.92
CA VAL A 118 11.54 4.66 19.19
C VAL A 118 12.55 4.92 18.08
N ALA A 119 13.24 3.87 17.60
CA ALA A 119 14.19 3.97 16.50
C ALA A 119 13.48 4.42 15.21
N PHE A 120 12.33 3.82 14.88
CA PHE A 120 11.51 4.25 13.75
C PHE A 120 11.09 5.71 13.87
N SER A 121 10.61 6.12 15.05
CA SER A 121 10.19 7.50 15.32
C SER A 121 11.33 8.50 15.11
N THR A 122 12.52 8.20 15.63
CA THR A 122 13.69 9.08 15.55
C THR A 122 14.17 9.22 14.11
N GLU A 123 14.28 8.11 13.38
CA GLU A 123 14.73 8.09 11.98
C GLU A 123 13.69 8.73 11.04
N ALA A 124 12.39 8.50 11.28
CA ALA A 124 11.31 9.14 10.51
C ALA A 124 11.29 10.66 10.73
N SER A 125 11.53 11.11 11.97
CA SER A 125 11.67 12.53 12.27
C SER A 125 12.90 13.15 11.61
N ALA A 126 14.02 12.42 11.56
CA ALA A 126 15.28 12.95 11.03
C ALA A 126 15.30 12.99 9.49
N LEU A 127 14.74 11.97 8.82
CA LEU A 127 14.87 11.80 7.37
C LEU A 127 13.61 12.22 6.61
N ALA A 128 12.42 12.04 7.18
CA ALA A 128 11.15 12.30 6.51
C ALA A 128 10.35 13.44 7.16
N ASP A 129 10.92 14.15 8.15
CA ASP A 129 10.26 15.25 8.87
C ASP A 129 8.90 14.83 9.47
N CYS A 130 8.79 13.56 9.86
CA CYS A 130 7.55 12.98 10.38
C CYS A 130 7.57 13.00 11.91
N HIS A 131 6.60 13.68 12.53
CA HIS A 131 6.42 13.66 13.98
C HIS A 131 5.71 12.39 14.44
N VAL A 132 6.47 11.31 14.57
CA VAL A 132 5.96 10.02 15.04
C VAL A 132 6.08 9.92 16.55
N LYS A 133 4.98 9.64 17.25
CA LYS A 133 5.00 9.35 18.68
C LYS A 133 5.02 7.84 18.92
N PRO A 134 6.13 7.26 19.43
CA PRO A 134 6.23 5.82 19.62
C PRO A 134 5.33 5.34 20.77
N SER A 135 4.78 4.14 20.64
CA SER A 135 3.98 3.52 21.70
C SER A 135 4.91 2.94 22.77
N LEU A 136 4.90 3.57 23.95
CA LEU A 136 5.66 3.11 25.13
C LEU A 136 4.78 2.38 26.16
N LYS A 137 3.48 2.26 25.87
CA LYS A 137 2.51 1.55 26.70
C LYS A 137 2.73 0.03 26.60
N GLN A 138 1.99 -0.73 27.42
CA GLN A 138 1.98 -2.17 27.29
C GLN A 138 1.37 -2.58 25.94
N PHE A 139 2.16 -3.28 25.12
CA PHE A 139 1.71 -3.75 23.83
C PHE A 139 0.66 -4.85 23.97
N HIS A 140 -0.34 -4.78 23.11
CA HIS A 140 -1.44 -5.70 23.10
C HIS A 140 -1.95 -5.92 21.68
N LEU A 141 -2.50 -7.11 21.45
CA LEU A 141 -3.30 -7.45 20.28
C LEU A 141 -4.75 -7.54 20.75
N THR A 142 -5.58 -6.59 20.34
CA THR A 142 -7.00 -6.56 20.75
C THR A 142 -7.81 -7.58 19.96
N LEU A 143 -8.57 -8.41 20.67
CA LEU A 143 -9.52 -9.35 20.08
C LEU A 143 -10.93 -8.78 20.04
N ALA A 144 -11.35 -8.13 21.12
CA ALA A 144 -12.66 -7.49 21.23
C ALA A 144 -12.59 -6.35 22.25
N HIS A 145 -13.28 -5.24 21.97
CA HIS A 145 -13.44 -4.18 22.98
C HIS A 145 -14.73 -3.39 22.75
N ARG A 146 -15.20 -2.72 23.82
CA ARG A 146 -16.50 -2.02 23.85
C ARG A 146 -17.67 -2.93 23.48
N PHE A 147 -17.62 -4.20 23.90
CA PHE A 147 -18.73 -5.15 23.80
C PHE A 147 -19.58 -5.12 25.08
N TYR A 148 -20.81 -5.65 25.00
CA TYR A 148 -21.68 -5.78 26.17
C TYR A 148 -21.17 -6.87 27.12
N PRO A 149 -21.22 -6.68 28.46
CA PRO A 149 -20.68 -7.64 29.42
C PRO A 149 -21.22 -9.07 29.29
N HIS A 150 -22.47 -9.25 28.84
CA HIS A 150 -23.07 -10.58 28.65
C HIS A 150 -22.40 -11.39 27.52
N HIS A 151 -21.65 -10.76 26.62
CA HIS A 151 -20.86 -11.44 25.59
C HIS A 151 -19.51 -11.98 26.10
N LEU A 152 -19.05 -11.56 27.28
CA LEU A 152 -17.70 -11.88 27.78
C LEU A 152 -17.42 -13.39 27.77
N LYS A 153 -18.34 -14.19 28.35
CA LYS A 153 -18.15 -15.64 28.47
C LYS A 153 -17.97 -16.32 27.11
N THR A 154 -18.77 -15.92 26.11
CA THR A 154 -18.67 -16.44 24.74
C THR A 154 -17.35 -16.04 24.10
N LEU A 155 -16.97 -14.76 24.23
CA LEU A 155 -15.71 -14.25 23.68
C LEU A 155 -14.49 -14.93 24.31
N GLU A 156 -14.48 -15.16 25.62
CA GLU A 156 -13.41 -15.89 26.31
C GLU A 156 -13.31 -17.34 25.84
N GLN A 157 -14.44 -18.02 25.62
CA GLN A 157 -14.45 -19.38 25.09
C GLN A 157 -13.85 -19.45 23.69
N LEU A 158 -14.20 -18.50 22.81
CA LEU A 158 -13.62 -18.40 21.47
C LEU A 158 -12.12 -18.06 21.52
N ALA A 159 -11.71 -17.16 22.42
CA ALA A 159 -10.30 -16.76 22.53
C ALA A 159 -9.41 -17.89 23.03
N LYS A 160 -9.92 -18.79 23.88
CA LYS A 160 -9.20 -20.00 24.33
C LYS A 160 -8.88 -20.97 23.19
N CYS A 161 -9.57 -20.90 22.06
CA CYS A 161 -9.26 -21.69 20.87
C CYS A 161 -8.06 -21.14 20.07
N ILE A 162 -7.60 -19.93 20.38
CA ILE A 162 -6.38 -19.37 19.79
C ILE A 162 -5.20 -19.84 20.62
N ASN A 163 -4.32 -20.66 20.03
CA ASN A 163 -3.06 -21.04 20.65
C ASN A 163 -2.02 -19.91 20.44
N PRO A 164 -1.63 -19.17 21.48
CA PRO A 164 -0.67 -18.06 21.35
C PRO A 164 0.75 -18.52 21.02
N GLY A 165 1.08 -19.80 21.24
CA GLY A 165 2.38 -20.39 20.93
C GLY A 165 2.52 -20.87 19.49
N GLU A 166 1.51 -20.68 18.63
CA GLU A 166 1.61 -21.05 17.22
C GLU A 166 2.75 -20.29 16.52
N PRO A 167 3.52 -20.95 15.66
CA PRO A 167 4.54 -20.27 14.88
C PRO A 167 3.90 -19.17 14.03
N CYS A 168 4.43 -17.96 14.17
CA CYS A 168 3.92 -16.76 13.54
C CYS A 168 5.08 -15.96 12.98
N GLN A 169 4.94 -15.52 11.73
CA GLN A 169 5.83 -14.52 11.17
C GLN A 169 5.28 -13.14 11.51
N TRP A 170 6.09 -12.30 12.12
CA TRP A 170 5.71 -10.93 12.47
C TRP A 170 6.21 -9.97 11.39
N VAL A 171 5.34 -9.04 11.02
CA VAL A 171 5.60 -8.08 9.95
C VAL A 171 5.28 -6.68 10.44
N ALA A 172 6.26 -5.78 10.40
CA ALA A 172 6.01 -4.37 10.59
C ALA A 172 5.48 -3.80 9.27
N ALA A 173 4.30 -3.22 9.27
CA ALA A 173 3.62 -2.77 8.06
C ALA A 173 3.14 -1.33 8.22
N LEU A 174 3.45 -0.50 7.23
CA LEU A 174 2.94 0.86 7.12
C LEU A 174 1.58 0.84 6.43
N TYR A 175 0.62 1.53 7.04
CA TYR A 175 -0.68 1.79 6.45
C TYR A 175 -0.92 3.28 6.42
N SER A 176 -1.65 3.76 5.43
CA SER A 176 -2.17 5.12 5.41
C SER A 176 -3.68 5.15 5.29
N ARG A 177 -4.25 6.29 5.66
CA ARG A 177 -5.63 6.66 5.39
C ARG A 177 -5.69 8.14 5.01
N ASP A 178 -6.72 8.48 4.25
CA ASP A 178 -6.99 9.85 3.88
C ASP A 178 -7.44 10.66 5.11
N MET A 179 -6.67 11.70 5.45
CA MET A 179 -6.91 12.51 6.63
C MET A 179 -8.24 13.29 6.59
N ARG A 180 -8.76 13.56 5.38
CA ARG A 180 -10.02 14.31 5.18
C ARG A 180 -11.23 13.53 5.70
N PHE A 181 -11.14 12.21 5.65
CA PHE A 181 -12.26 11.31 5.91
C PHE A 181 -12.12 10.51 7.22
N VAL A 182 -11.21 10.92 8.13
CA VAL A 182 -10.98 10.22 9.41
C VAL A 182 -12.27 10.06 10.20
N HIS A 183 -13.08 11.12 10.27
CA HIS A 183 -14.35 11.13 11.02
C HIS A 183 -15.58 10.74 10.20
N TYR A 184 -15.38 10.29 8.96
CA TYR A 184 -16.49 9.93 8.07
C TYR A 184 -16.91 8.48 8.32
N GLN A 185 -18.20 8.23 8.21
CA GLN A 185 -18.72 6.88 8.11
C GLN A 185 -18.30 6.29 6.75
N ARG A 186 -18.02 5.00 6.72
CA ARG A 186 -17.64 4.29 5.51
C ARG A 186 -18.74 3.31 5.13
N LEU A 187 -19.19 3.40 3.89
CA LEU A 187 -20.18 2.52 3.30
C LEU A 187 -19.56 1.72 2.17
N ARG A 188 -20.10 0.53 1.93
CA ARG A 188 -19.79 -0.31 0.77
C ARG A 188 -21.04 -0.46 -0.07
N ALA A 189 -20.94 -0.18 -1.36
CA ALA A 189 -22.02 -0.41 -2.30
C ALA A 189 -22.25 -1.92 -2.52
N LEU A 190 -23.49 -2.36 -2.38
CA LEU A 190 -23.94 -3.73 -2.66
C LEU A 190 -24.35 -3.90 -4.11
N PHE A 191 -24.87 -2.83 -4.72
CA PHE A 191 -25.40 -2.82 -6.08
C PHE A 191 -24.85 -1.65 -6.88
N GLN A 192 -24.93 -1.77 -8.20
CA GLN A 192 -24.64 -0.65 -9.09
C GLN A 192 -25.80 0.35 -9.10
N TYR A 193 -25.48 1.63 -9.12
CA TYR A 193 -26.42 2.72 -9.34
C TYR A 193 -25.89 3.67 -10.41
N LYS A 194 -26.72 3.94 -11.41
CA LYS A 194 -26.45 4.92 -12.47
C LYS A 194 -27.19 6.22 -12.16
N PRO A 195 -26.48 7.36 -12.10
CA PRO A 195 -27.10 8.67 -11.88
C PRO A 195 -28.21 8.96 -12.90
N GLN A 196 -29.35 9.43 -12.41
CA GLN A 196 -30.44 10.04 -13.17
C GLN A 196 -30.30 11.57 -13.20
N ASN A 197 -29.72 12.15 -12.14
CA ASN A 197 -29.47 13.58 -12.01
C ASN A 197 -27.96 13.88 -11.92
N ILE A 198 -27.58 15.14 -12.17
CA ILE A 198 -26.16 15.57 -12.23
C ILE A 198 -25.47 15.61 -10.86
N ASP A 199 -26.25 15.70 -9.79
CA ASP A 199 -25.83 15.74 -8.39
C ASP A 199 -25.76 14.34 -7.75
N GLU A 200 -26.15 13.31 -8.48
CA GLU A 200 -26.11 11.92 -8.04
C GLU A 200 -24.75 11.26 -8.33
N LEU A 201 -24.31 10.42 -7.40
CA LEU A 201 -23.04 9.72 -7.46
C LEU A 201 -23.20 8.36 -8.13
N MET A 202 -22.42 8.12 -9.18
CA MET A 202 -22.29 6.80 -9.78
C MET A 202 -21.55 5.85 -8.83
N ILE A 203 -22.18 4.74 -8.47
CA ILE A 203 -21.58 3.68 -7.65
C ILE A 203 -21.69 2.32 -8.35
N ASN A 204 -20.67 1.49 -8.18
CA ASN A 204 -20.65 0.09 -8.61
C ASN A 204 -20.59 -0.83 -7.39
N ALA A 205 -21.04 -2.08 -7.53
CA ALA A 205 -20.94 -3.05 -6.45
C ALA A 205 -19.48 -3.21 -5.97
N GLY A 206 -19.27 -3.11 -4.66
CA GLY A 206 -17.97 -3.13 -4.01
C GLY A 206 -17.30 -1.76 -3.82
N ASP A 207 -17.83 -0.68 -4.42
CA ASP A 207 -17.27 0.66 -4.22
C ASP A 207 -17.38 1.08 -2.74
N LEU A 208 -16.35 1.76 -2.24
CA LEU A 208 -16.33 2.36 -0.91
C LEU A 208 -16.71 3.85 -1.00
N ILE A 209 -17.49 4.30 -0.03
CA ILE A 209 -18.03 5.66 0.02
C ILE A 209 -17.79 6.25 1.41
N TYR A 210 -17.26 7.46 1.47
CA TYR A 210 -17.17 8.26 2.68
C TYR A 210 -18.43 9.10 2.85
N VAL A 211 -19.01 9.10 4.04
CA VAL A 211 -20.25 9.81 4.37
C VAL A 211 -20.00 10.65 5.61
N ASP A 212 -20.15 11.98 5.50
CA ASP A 212 -20.06 12.86 6.67
C ASP A 212 -21.36 12.77 7.47
N PRO A 213 -21.35 12.26 8.72
CA PRO A 213 -22.57 12.13 9.52
C PRO A 213 -23.27 13.48 9.77
N ARG A 214 -22.54 14.61 9.68
CA ARG A 214 -23.07 15.95 9.97
C ARG A 214 -23.87 16.56 8.82
N GLN A 215 -23.69 16.06 7.60
CA GLN A 215 -24.34 16.60 6.39
C GLN A 215 -25.56 15.79 5.94
N GLN A 216 -25.94 14.75 6.70
CA GLN A 216 -27.03 13.86 6.27
C GLN A 216 -28.42 14.46 6.41
N SER A 217 -28.60 15.55 7.17
CA SER A 217 -29.88 16.26 7.23
C SER A 217 -30.29 16.93 5.91
N GLU A 218 -29.33 17.15 5.01
CA GLU A 218 -29.57 17.66 3.66
C GLU A 218 -30.01 16.54 2.70
N ALA A 219 -29.79 15.29 3.07
CA ALA A 219 -30.24 14.16 2.28
C ALA A 219 -31.72 13.88 2.57
N GLY A 220 -32.53 13.79 1.51
CA GLY A 220 -33.91 13.34 1.62
C GLY A 220 -34.00 11.88 2.09
N GLU A 221 -35.19 11.45 2.49
CA GLU A 221 -35.43 10.09 2.95
C GLU A 221 -34.98 9.04 1.90
N GLY A 222 -34.18 8.05 2.33
CA GLY A 222 -33.66 6.98 1.48
C GLY A 222 -32.40 7.32 0.67
N TRP A 223 -31.87 8.53 0.82
CA TRP A 223 -30.65 8.99 0.16
C TRP A 223 -29.57 9.34 1.17
N VAL A 224 -28.31 9.23 0.76
CA VAL A 224 -27.17 9.73 1.52
C VAL A 224 -26.31 10.58 0.60
N ILE A 225 -25.62 11.56 1.18
CA ILE A 225 -24.59 12.31 0.45
C ILE A 225 -23.24 11.70 0.80
N GLY A 226 -22.53 11.22 -0.21
CA GLY A 226 -21.25 10.55 -0.04
C GLY A 226 -20.20 10.98 -1.05
N THR A 227 -18.95 10.73 -0.71
CA THR A 227 -17.77 10.91 -1.55
C THR A 227 -17.22 9.55 -1.94
N SER A 228 -17.11 9.25 -3.23
CA SER A 228 -16.54 8.00 -3.70
C SER A 228 -15.06 7.89 -3.32
N HIS A 229 -14.68 6.84 -2.61
CA HIS A 229 -13.26 6.55 -2.33
C HIS A 229 -12.48 6.33 -3.63
N ARG A 230 -13.12 5.81 -4.69
CA ARG A 230 -12.44 5.53 -5.95
C ARG A 230 -12.24 6.79 -6.79
N THR A 231 -13.24 7.66 -6.89
CA THR A 231 -13.21 8.79 -7.85
C THR A 231 -13.03 10.16 -7.21
N GLY A 232 -13.15 10.27 -5.88
CA GLY A 232 -13.19 11.55 -5.17
C GLY A 232 -14.46 12.39 -5.41
N CYS A 233 -15.36 11.94 -6.30
CA CYS A 233 -16.59 12.68 -6.59
C CYS A 233 -17.57 12.58 -5.42
N ARG A 234 -18.22 13.70 -5.11
CA ARG A 234 -19.31 13.80 -4.13
C ARG A 234 -20.67 13.82 -4.85
N GLY A 235 -21.67 13.15 -4.28
CA GLY A 235 -23.04 13.22 -4.77
C GLY A 235 -24.01 12.38 -3.95
N PHE A 236 -25.28 12.42 -4.34
CA PHE A 236 -26.35 11.62 -3.75
C PHE A 236 -26.30 10.16 -4.21
N LEU A 237 -26.50 9.22 -3.28
CA LEU A 237 -26.64 7.80 -3.61
C LEU A 237 -27.76 7.17 -2.76
N PRO A 238 -28.44 6.10 -3.25
CA PRO A 238 -29.46 5.41 -2.48
C PRO A 238 -28.87 4.70 -1.26
N GLU A 239 -29.41 4.96 -0.07
CA GLU A 239 -28.90 4.38 1.18
C GLU A 239 -29.05 2.85 1.19
N ASN A 240 -30.20 2.36 0.71
CA ASN A 240 -30.54 0.94 0.64
C ASN A 240 -29.66 0.13 -0.33
N TYR A 241 -28.79 0.79 -1.10
CA TYR A 241 -27.82 0.14 -1.99
C TYR A 241 -26.48 -0.09 -1.29
N THR A 242 -26.39 0.23 -0.01
CA THR A 242 -25.12 0.20 0.73
C THR A 242 -25.22 -0.56 2.05
N GLU A 243 -24.06 -0.96 2.57
CA GLU A 243 -23.90 -1.47 3.93
C GLU A 243 -22.72 -0.77 4.62
N ARG A 244 -22.62 -0.89 5.95
CA ARG A 244 -21.46 -0.36 6.69
C ARG A 244 -20.18 -1.15 6.34
N ALA A 245 -19.18 -0.43 5.83
CA ALA A 245 -17.84 -0.94 5.61
C ALA A 245 -17.01 -0.88 6.90
N LEU A 246 -15.83 -1.51 6.89
CA LEU A 246 -14.86 -1.40 7.97
C LEU A 246 -14.03 -0.14 7.80
N GLU A 247 -13.48 0.39 8.89
CA GLU A 247 -12.57 1.53 8.81
C GLU A 247 -11.35 1.23 7.92
N SER A 248 -10.74 0.07 8.16
CA SER A 248 -9.54 -0.40 7.46
C SER A 248 -9.77 -0.81 5.99
N ASP A 249 -11.01 -0.92 5.52
CA ASP A 249 -11.31 -1.22 4.10
C ASP A 249 -10.82 -0.08 3.17
N THR A 250 -10.72 1.14 3.72
CA THR A 250 -10.25 2.34 3.01
C THR A 250 -8.77 2.64 3.22
N TRP A 251 -8.04 1.79 3.95
CA TRP A 251 -6.63 2.03 4.23
C TRP A 251 -5.76 1.48 3.13
N VAL A 252 -4.70 2.21 2.79
CA VAL A 252 -3.68 1.76 1.84
C VAL A 252 -2.57 1.08 2.62
N LYS A 253 -2.25 -0.15 2.23
CA LYS A 253 -1.08 -0.86 2.74
C LYS A 253 0.14 -0.49 1.90
N HIS A 254 1.16 0.06 2.53
CA HIS A 254 2.40 0.46 1.89
C HIS A 254 3.47 -0.64 2.01
N ARG A 255 4.67 -0.28 2.46
CA ARG A 255 5.79 -1.21 2.63
C ARG A 255 5.65 -2.02 3.91
N GLU A 256 6.23 -3.20 3.85
CA GLU A 256 6.32 -4.15 4.94
C GLU A 256 7.79 -4.50 5.19
N TYR A 257 8.14 -4.66 6.45
CA TYR A 257 9.38 -5.27 6.87
C TYR A 257 9.07 -6.59 7.58
N ILE A 258 9.64 -7.68 7.06
CA ILE A 258 9.41 -9.03 7.55
C ILE A 258 10.59 -9.42 8.43
N PHE A 259 10.32 -9.74 9.69
CA PHE A 259 11.35 -10.26 10.58
C PHE A 259 11.55 -11.77 10.32
N ASP A 260 12.74 -12.14 9.82
CA ASP A 260 13.10 -13.54 9.61
C ASP A 260 13.50 -14.18 10.94
N THR A 261 12.65 -15.07 11.44
CA THR A 261 12.87 -15.80 12.70
C THR A 261 13.39 -17.22 12.49
N ALA A 262 13.49 -17.68 11.23
CA ALA A 262 13.68 -19.11 10.91
C ALA A 262 15.13 -19.61 10.99
N SER A 263 16.12 -18.73 11.16
CA SER A 263 17.55 -19.09 11.07
C SER A 263 18.29 -19.21 12.41
N ARG A 264 17.60 -19.11 13.56
CA ARG A 264 18.23 -19.09 14.90
C ARG A 264 18.18 -20.40 15.69
N SER A 265 18.25 -21.53 15.00
CA SER A 265 18.52 -22.80 15.67
C SER A 265 19.94 -22.79 16.22
N PHE A 266 20.07 -22.47 17.51
CA PHE A 266 21.31 -22.63 18.26
C PHE A 266 21.72 -24.11 18.23
N THR A 267 22.88 -24.40 17.64
CA THR A 267 23.64 -25.62 17.95
C THR A 267 24.02 -25.57 19.43
N LYS A 268 23.17 -26.10 20.30
CA LYS A 268 23.57 -26.48 21.66
C LYS A 268 24.49 -27.69 21.53
N THR A 269 25.79 -27.42 21.56
CA THR A 269 26.80 -28.43 21.90
C THR A 269 26.54 -28.91 23.32
N GLU A 270 25.92 -30.08 23.45
CA GLU A 270 25.99 -30.88 24.66
C GLU A 270 27.39 -31.48 24.78
N LYS A 271 27.97 -31.35 25.97
CA LYS A 271 29.28 -31.89 26.34
C LYS A 271 29.14 -33.31 26.89
N GLN A 272 29.95 -34.20 26.29
CA GLN A 272 30.63 -35.39 26.85
C GLN A 272 29.86 -36.72 27.05
N PRO A 273 30.55 -37.90 27.07
CA PRO A 273 32.00 -38.12 27.14
C PRO A 273 32.63 -39.10 26.10
N ASN A 274 33.83 -38.72 25.66
CA ASN A 274 35.07 -39.50 25.50
C ASN A 274 34.99 -41.04 25.32
N VAL A 275 35.19 -41.53 24.09
CA VAL A 275 35.85 -42.81 23.79
C VAL A 275 36.68 -42.65 22.51
N LYS A 276 38.01 -42.78 22.62
CA LYS A 276 38.94 -42.98 21.47
C LYS A 276 38.87 -44.46 21.04
N PRO A 277 39.16 -44.80 19.77
CA PRO A 277 40.55 -45.16 19.45
C PRO A 277 41.04 -44.73 18.05
N ASN A 278 42.35 -44.45 18.01
CA ASN A 278 43.35 -44.65 16.94
C ASN A 278 42.99 -44.62 15.45
N GLY A 279 43.82 -43.90 14.68
CA GLY A 279 44.06 -44.26 13.27
C GLY A 279 44.66 -43.15 12.41
N GLU A 280 45.97 -42.95 12.55
CA GLU A 280 46.90 -42.60 11.46
C GLU A 280 46.88 -41.24 10.76
N ALA A 281 48.11 -40.87 10.38
CA ALA A 281 48.58 -39.58 9.91
C ALA A 281 48.34 -39.37 8.41
N HIS A 282 48.33 -38.10 7.97
CA HIS A 282 49.37 -37.58 7.06
C HIS A 282 49.19 -36.08 6.76
N ASN A 283 50.22 -35.32 7.16
CA ASN A 283 50.93 -34.24 6.46
C ASN A 283 50.20 -33.01 5.86
N LEU A 284 50.36 -31.91 6.61
CA LEU A 284 50.81 -30.56 6.22
C LEU A 284 51.06 -30.24 4.73
N SER A 285 50.42 -29.15 4.27
CA SER A 285 51.05 -28.15 3.41
C SER A 285 50.59 -26.74 3.83
N MET A 286 51.54 -25.92 4.27
CA MET A 286 51.39 -24.48 4.48
C MET A 286 51.67 -23.75 3.16
N SER A 287 50.87 -22.73 2.80
CA SER A 287 51.36 -21.36 2.59
C SER A 287 50.29 -20.39 2.06
N ARG A 288 49.95 -19.43 2.93
CA ARG A 288 49.80 -17.96 2.72
C ARG A 288 48.86 -17.40 1.64
N SER A 289 47.76 -16.84 2.15
CA SER A 289 47.32 -15.45 2.00
C SER A 289 47.29 -14.80 0.62
N ALA A 290 46.08 -14.62 0.07
CA ALA A 290 45.66 -13.36 -0.54
C ALA A 290 44.13 -13.33 -0.76
N THR A 291 43.53 -12.23 -0.30
CA THR A 291 42.36 -11.53 -0.88
C THR A 291 40.98 -12.21 -0.94
N ASN A 292 40.10 -11.66 -0.11
CA ASN A 292 38.66 -11.51 -0.29
C ASN A 292 38.17 -11.64 -1.74
N VAL A 293 37.42 -12.69 -2.02
CA VAL A 293 36.31 -12.65 -2.98
C VAL A 293 35.17 -13.46 -2.38
N VAL A 294 34.29 -12.76 -1.67
CA VAL A 294 32.94 -13.27 -1.36
C VAL A 294 32.24 -13.41 -2.70
N SER A 295 31.95 -14.64 -3.11
CA SER A 295 31.13 -14.89 -4.30
C SER A 295 29.71 -14.39 -4.03
N LEU A 296 29.39 -13.19 -4.54
CA LEU A 296 28.03 -12.80 -4.84
C LEU A 296 27.51 -13.72 -5.95
N GLN A 297 26.91 -14.84 -5.58
CA GLN A 297 26.01 -15.59 -6.45
C GLN A 297 24.75 -15.91 -5.64
N ASN A 298 23.85 -14.93 -5.62
CA ASN A 298 22.39 -15.08 -5.55
C ASN A 298 21.72 -13.69 -5.51
N ALA A 299 22.08 -12.81 -6.44
CA ALA A 299 21.22 -11.67 -6.75
C ALA A 299 20.09 -12.21 -7.64
N ALA A 300 19.00 -12.68 -7.02
CA ALA A 300 17.76 -12.92 -7.75
C ALA A 300 17.39 -11.64 -8.50
N LEU A 301 17.34 -11.69 -9.84
CA LEU A 301 16.86 -10.60 -10.70
C LEU A 301 15.51 -10.12 -10.16
N ARG A 302 15.51 -8.95 -9.50
CA ARG A 302 14.29 -8.36 -8.94
C ARG A 302 13.43 -7.86 -10.10
N ARG A 303 12.15 -8.26 -10.11
CA ARG A 303 11.17 -7.74 -11.07
C ARG A 303 10.93 -6.25 -10.79
N GLY A 304 11.36 -5.38 -11.70
CA GLY A 304 11.06 -3.95 -11.68
C GLY A 304 9.76 -3.63 -12.41
N VAL A 305 9.07 -2.59 -11.96
CA VAL A 305 7.92 -1.99 -12.69
C VAL A 305 8.23 -0.50 -12.83
N LEU A 306 8.32 -0.03 -14.07
CA LEU A 306 8.44 1.39 -14.40
C LEU A 306 7.08 1.91 -14.83
N VAL A 307 6.57 2.94 -14.15
CA VAL A 307 5.36 3.66 -14.54
C VAL A 307 5.77 5.05 -14.99
N MET A 308 5.37 5.43 -16.20
CA MET A 308 5.69 6.74 -16.77
C MET A 308 4.45 7.38 -17.41
N SER A 309 4.39 8.72 -17.37
CA SER A 309 3.37 9.48 -18.08
C SER A 309 3.67 9.53 -19.59
N HIS A 310 2.68 9.92 -20.38
CA HIS A 310 2.89 10.19 -21.80
C HIS A 310 3.72 11.47 -22.00
N GLY A 311 4.41 11.58 -23.13
CA GLY A 311 5.09 12.81 -23.53
C GLY A 311 4.12 13.98 -23.77
N GLU A 312 4.68 15.16 -24.06
CA GLU A 312 3.92 16.37 -24.40
C GLU A 312 2.92 16.14 -25.54
N ARG A 313 1.68 16.62 -25.36
CA ARG A 313 0.62 16.53 -26.36
C ARG A 313 0.50 17.81 -27.17
N VAL A 314 0.03 17.69 -28.42
CA VAL A 314 -0.21 18.86 -29.28
C VAL A 314 -1.26 19.81 -28.72
N ASP A 315 -2.33 19.32 -28.08
CA ASP A 315 -3.42 20.15 -27.55
C ASP A 315 -3.04 20.92 -26.28
N GLN A 316 -2.01 20.46 -25.55
CA GLN A 316 -1.45 21.18 -24.41
C GLN A 316 -0.68 22.41 -24.85
N VAL A 317 0.02 22.34 -25.99
CA VAL A 317 0.84 23.43 -26.52
C VAL A 317 0.01 24.40 -27.35
N PHE A 318 -0.82 23.86 -28.25
CA PHE A 318 -1.53 24.66 -29.26
C PHE A 318 -3.00 24.92 -28.91
N GLY A 319 -3.44 24.45 -27.73
CA GLY A 319 -4.79 24.64 -27.21
C GLY A 319 -5.85 23.75 -27.87
N LYS A 320 -7.11 23.95 -27.47
CA LYS A 320 -8.24 23.10 -27.90
C LYS A 320 -8.51 23.15 -29.41
N SER A 321 -8.14 24.25 -30.07
CA SER A 321 -8.34 24.45 -31.51
C SER A 321 -7.12 24.02 -32.36
N TRP A 322 -6.19 23.24 -31.81
CA TRP A 322 -4.97 22.82 -32.50
C TRP A 322 -5.25 22.15 -33.86
N LEU A 323 -6.34 21.38 -33.96
CA LEU A 323 -6.67 20.65 -35.18
C LEU A 323 -7.03 21.63 -36.32
N GLN A 324 -7.73 22.72 -36.02
CA GLN A 324 -8.07 23.76 -37.00
C GLN A 324 -6.82 24.49 -37.52
N GLN A 325 -5.77 24.57 -36.71
CA GLN A 325 -4.50 25.22 -37.08
C GLN A 325 -3.65 24.38 -38.05
N CYS A 326 -3.87 23.07 -38.12
CA CYS A 326 -3.07 22.13 -38.91
C CYS A 326 -3.87 21.42 -40.01
N LEU A 327 -5.05 21.93 -40.35
CA LEU A 327 -5.88 21.46 -41.46
C LEU A 327 -6.00 22.52 -42.56
N THR A 328 -5.75 22.08 -43.78
CA THR A 328 -6.02 22.86 -45.00
C THR A 328 -7.53 22.97 -45.27
N ALA A 329 -7.93 23.86 -46.18
CA ALA A 329 -9.35 24.03 -46.55
C ALA A 329 -9.98 22.75 -47.13
N ASP A 330 -9.20 21.87 -47.76
CA ASP A 330 -9.61 20.55 -48.23
C ASP A 330 -9.52 19.45 -47.16
N GLY A 331 -9.27 19.81 -45.90
CA GLY A 331 -9.25 18.89 -44.76
C GLY A 331 -8.01 18.02 -44.66
N LYS A 332 -6.94 18.33 -45.40
CA LYS A 332 -5.66 17.61 -45.30
C LYS A 332 -4.79 18.20 -44.20
N TYR A 333 -4.12 17.31 -43.48
CA TYR A 333 -3.12 17.68 -42.49
C TYR A 333 -1.91 18.37 -43.13
N TYR A 334 -1.48 19.49 -42.53
CA TYR A 334 -0.20 20.11 -42.81
C TYR A 334 0.45 20.56 -41.50
N ARG A 335 1.78 20.59 -41.47
CA ARG A 335 2.56 20.97 -40.28
C ARG A 335 2.70 22.49 -40.22
N ALA A 336 1.83 23.15 -39.47
CA ALA A 336 1.81 24.61 -39.33
C ALA A 336 2.95 25.16 -38.43
N ASP A 337 3.48 24.33 -37.53
CA ASP A 337 4.55 24.64 -36.59
C ASP A 337 5.48 23.42 -36.45
N LEU A 338 6.77 23.63 -36.20
CA LEU A 338 7.74 22.54 -36.07
C LEU A 338 7.46 21.63 -34.85
N ASN A 339 6.69 22.06 -33.86
CA ASN A 339 6.31 21.19 -32.76
C ASN A 339 5.09 20.30 -33.09
N PHE A 340 4.39 20.51 -34.23
CA PHE A 340 3.44 19.53 -34.73
C PHE A 340 4.17 18.31 -35.34
N PRO A 341 3.62 17.09 -35.20
CA PRO A 341 4.24 15.88 -35.74
C PRO A 341 4.37 15.93 -37.28
N PRO A 342 5.31 15.20 -37.89
CA PRO A 342 5.49 15.21 -39.34
C PRO A 342 4.29 14.63 -40.10
N SER A 343 3.51 13.76 -39.46
CA SER A 343 2.32 13.14 -40.04
C SER A 343 1.37 12.66 -38.94
N LEU A 344 0.07 12.63 -39.24
CA LEU A 344 -0.92 11.95 -38.39
C LEU A 344 -1.16 10.51 -38.87
N PRO A 345 -1.45 9.56 -37.95
CA PRO A 345 -1.79 8.20 -38.32
C PRO A 345 -2.98 8.14 -39.29
N ARG A 346 -2.93 7.26 -40.28
CA ARG A 346 -4.09 6.99 -41.15
C ARG A 346 -5.14 6.21 -40.36
N GLN A 347 -6.10 6.91 -39.75
CA GLN A 347 -7.29 6.28 -39.20
C GLN A 347 -8.36 6.09 -40.30
N LYS A 348 -9.20 5.06 -40.13
CA LYS A 348 -10.34 4.78 -41.03
C LYS A 348 -11.45 5.83 -40.90
N ASP A 349 -11.45 6.58 -39.81
CA ASP A 349 -12.46 7.57 -39.45
C ASP A 349 -11.93 9.01 -39.51
N SER A 350 -12.88 9.95 -39.56
CA SER A 350 -12.68 11.38 -39.76
C SER A 350 -11.59 12.01 -38.88
N MET A 351 -10.86 13.00 -39.43
CA MET A 351 -9.83 13.79 -38.74
C MET A 351 -10.31 14.41 -37.41
N LYS A 352 -11.62 14.57 -37.22
CA LYS A 352 -12.22 15.08 -35.98
C LYS A 352 -11.95 14.21 -34.75
N GLN A 353 -11.64 12.92 -34.92
CA GLN A 353 -11.36 12.04 -33.77
C GLN A 353 -10.12 12.47 -32.98
N PHE A 354 -9.15 13.12 -33.65
CA PHE A 354 -7.97 13.66 -32.98
C PHE A 354 -8.29 14.80 -32.00
N GLU A 355 -9.46 15.46 -32.10
CA GLU A 355 -9.88 16.46 -31.10
C GLU A 355 -10.02 15.84 -29.70
N CYS A 356 -10.51 14.60 -29.62
CA CYS A 356 -10.70 13.87 -28.37
C CYS A 356 -9.52 12.93 -28.02
N ASP A 357 -8.65 12.62 -28.99
CA ASP A 357 -7.46 11.79 -28.78
C ASP A 357 -6.23 12.38 -29.47
N PRO A 358 -5.67 13.48 -28.91
CA PRO A 358 -4.58 14.21 -29.54
C PRO A 358 -3.26 13.40 -29.53
N PRO A 359 -2.45 13.50 -30.60
CA PRO A 359 -1.13 12.87 -30.66
C PRO A 359 -0.09 13.60 -29.79
N LEU A 360 1.09 13.00 -29.68
CA LEU A 360 2.29 13.69 -29.18
C LEU A 360 2.73 14.81 -30.11
N SER A 361 3.32 15.86 -29.52
CA SER A 361 4.10 16.88 -30.23
C SER A 361 5.47 16.34 -30.63
N CYS A 362 6.24 17.07 -31.44
CA CYS A 362 7.64 16.71 -31.71
C CYS A 362 8.50 16.70 -30.44
N CYS A 363 8.28 17.63 -29.52
CA CYS A 363 8.92 17.62 -28.21
C CYS A 363 8.51 16.38 -27.39
N GLY A 364 7.23 15.99 -27.41
CA GLY A 364 6.75 14.78 -26.75
C GLY A 364 7.38 13.50 -27.31
N ILE A 365 7.57 13.44 -28.64
CA ILE A 365 8.30 12.36 -29.31
C ILE A 365 9.76 12.33 -28.86
N PHE A 366 10.43 13.49 -28.84
CA PHE A 366 11.82 13.62 -28.41
C PHE A 366 12.01 13.17 -26.96
N GLN A 367 11.17 13.65 -26.03
CA GLN A 367 11.16 13.23 -24.62
C GLN A 367 11.05 11.71 -24.48
N SER A 368 10.13 11.11 -25.24
CA SER A 368 9.88 9.66 -25.19
C SER A 368 11.09 8.86 -25.66
N ARG A 369 11.76 9.29 -26.74
CA ARG A 369 12.98 8.64 -27.23
C ARG A 369 14.14 8.76 -26.26
N LEU A 370 14.36 9.95 -25.70
CA LEU A 370 15.44 10.20 -24.76
C LEU A 370 15.33 9.31 -23.51
N ILE A 371 14.11 9.00 -23.06
CA ILE A 371 13.87 8.04 -21.97
C ILE A 371 14.27 6.63 -22.40
N GLY A 372 13.92 6.20 -23.63
CA GLY A 372 14.34 4.91 -24.18
C GLY A 372 15.86 4.76 -24.25
N GLU A 373 16.54 5.78 -24.81
CA GLU A 373 18.00 5.86 -24.89
C GLU A 373 18.64 5.78 -23.49
N ALA A 374 18.08 6.49 -22.50
CA ALA A 374 18.57 6.42 -21.13
C ALA A 374 18.36 5.04 -20.49
N LEU A 375 17.26 4.34 -20.79
CA LEU A 375 17.06 2.96 -20.31
C LEU A 375 18.07 2.00 -20.95
N LEU A 376 18.39 2.21 -22.22
CA LEU A 376 19.41 1.44 -22.95
C LEU A 376 20.81 1.69 -22.37
N ASP A 377 21.18 2.95 -22.12
CA ASP A 377 22.47 3.35 -21.52
C ASP A 377 22.68 2.78 -20.12
N GLN A 378 21.59 2.56 -19.37
CA GLN A 378 21.61 1.94 -18.04
C GLN A 378 21.49 0.40 -18.10
N GLU A 379 21.52 -0.20 -19.30
CA GLU A 379 21.39 -1.64 -19.54
C GLU A 379 20.11 -2.24 -18.91
N VAL A 380 19.04 -1.45 -18.83
CA VAL A 380 17.75 -1.89 -18.26
C VAL A 380 17.02 -2.75 -19.28
N THR A 381 16.87 -4.04 -18.98
CA THR A 381 16.11 -4.96 -19.84
C THR A 381 14.60 -4.78 -19.67
N VAL A 382 13.91 -4.35 -20.73
CA VAL A 382 12.44 -4.22 -20.76
C VAL A 382 11.81 -5.48 -21.36
N SER A 383 11.17 -6.31 -20.52
CA SER A 383 10.54 -7.56 -20.98
C SER A 383 9.09 -7.40 -21.46
N TYR A 384 8.35 -6.44 -20.89
CA TYR A 384 6.94 -6.23 -21.20
C TYR A 384 6.63 -4.73 -21.18
N VAL A 385 5.86 -4.27 -22.17
CA VAL A 385 5.36 -2.89 -22.24
C VAL A 385 3.84 -2.92 -22.32
N TYR A 386 3.20 -2.10 -21.48
CA TYR A 386 1.76 -1.89 -21.46
C TYR A 386 1.49 -0.40 -21.65
N SER A 387 0.45 -0.05 -22.41
CA SER A 387 0.04 1.35 -22.59
C SER A 387 -1.47 1.50 -22.42
N SER A 388 -1.89 2.68 -21.97
CA SER A 388 -3.27 3.14 -22.13
C SER A 388 -3.65 3.16 -23.62
N PRO A 389 -4.94 2.97 -23.98
CA PRO A 389 -5.39 3.01 -25.38
C PRO A 389 -5.33 4.42 -26.01
N ALA A 390 -5.11 5.47 -25.22
CA ALA A 390 -4.99 6.83 -25.76
C ALA A 390 -3.78 6.95 -26.70
N LEU A 391 -3.95 7.60 -27.85
CA LEU A 391 -2.93 7.68 -28.91
C LEU A 391 -1.57 8.18 -28.40
N ARG A 392 -1.56 9.23 -27.59
CA ARG A 392 -0.35 9.75 -26.94
C ARG A 392 0.41 8.73 -26.10
N CYS A 393 -0.29 7.84 -25.41
CA CYS A 393 0.32 6.81 -24.57
C CYS A 393 0.93 5.71 -25.42
N VAL A 394 0.23 5.30 -26.49
CA VAL A 394 0.74 4.33 -27.48
C VAL A 394 1.97 4.89 -28.19
N GLN A 395 1.93 6.16 -28.62
CA GLN A 395 3.07 6.83 -29.26
C GLN A 395 4.25 6.98 -28.30
N THR A 396 4.00 7.32 -27.03
CA THR A 396 5.06 7.38 -26.00
C THR A 396 5.74 6.01 -25.88
N ALA A 397 4.95 4.95 -25.68
CA ALA A 397 5.47 3.59 -25.56
C ALA A 397 6.26 3.16 -26.79
N GLN A 398 5.76 3.47 -28.00
CA GLN A 398 6.46 3.17 -29.25
C GLN A 398 7.81 3.90 -29.33
N HIS A 399 7.88 5.17 -28.95
CA HIS A 399 9.11 5.95 -29.05
C HIS A 399 10.12 5.62 -27.94
N VAL A 400 9.67 5.26 -26.75
CA VAL A 400 10.53 4.68 -25.69
C VAL A 400 11.12 3.34 -26.11
N LEU A 401 10.41 2.55 -26.93
CA LEU A 401 10.94 1.30 -27.49
C LEU A 401 11.88 1.50 -28.69
N GLN A 402 11.87 2.68 -29.30
CA GLN A 402 12.71 3.01 -30.46
C GLN A 402 14.05 3.61 -30.07
N GLY A 403 14.05 4.45 -29.02
CA GLY A 403 15.28 4.91 -28.36
C GLY A 403 15.82 3.79 -27.49
#